data_AF-A0A316Q3G5-F1
#
_entry.id   AF-A0A316Q3G5-F1
#
_cell.length_a   1.000
_cell.length_b   1.000
_cell.length_c   1.000
_cell.angle_alpha   90.00
_cell.angle_beta   90.00
_cell.angle_gamma   90.00
#
_symmetry.space_group_name_H-M   'P 1'
#
loop_
_entity.id
_entity.type
_entity.pdbx_description
1 polymer ?
#
loop_
_entity_poly.entity_id
_entity_poly.type
_entity_poly.pdbx_seq_one_letter_code
_entity_poly.pdbx_strand_id
1 'polypeptide(L)'
;MHGIIVRKINPYHTSQICSKYGHWEEGQRISQSKFKCKSCGYESNADFNAARKNANKILTEYHQKIIYLILQLIAAKLKTGYPHQLLSVSTPFFFQFFMDSVMSCLISDLSFPNAKASSL
;
A
#
# COMPACT_ATOMS: atom_id res chain seq x y z
N MET A 1 -8.86 -34.28 -6.46
CA MET A 1 -8.68 -32.79 -6.51
C MET A 1 -8.35 -32.33 -5.08
N HIS A 2 -7.29 -31.54 -4.87
CA HIS A 2 -6.70 -31.28 -3.54
C HIS A 2 -7.29 -30.08 -2.75
N GLY A 3 -8.46 -29.54 -3.13
CA GLY A 3 -9.04 -28.36 -2.45
C GLY A 3 -8.29 -27.03 -2.67
N ILE A 4 -7.42 -26.96 -3.68
CA ILE A 4 -6.62 -25.77 -3.98
C ILE A 4 -7.47 -24.75 -4.77
N ILE A 5 -7.57 -23.52 -4.24
CA ILE A 5 -8.25 -22.41 -4.92
C ILE A 5 -7.26 -21.74 -5.89
N VAL A 6 -7.60 -21.73 -7.18
CA VAL A 6 -6.79 -21.10 -8.23
C VAL A 6 -7.45 -19.80 -8.66
N ARG A 7 -6.66 -18.71 -8.73
CA ARG A 7 -7.12 -17.41 -9.22
C ARG A 7 -6.21 -16.90 -10.34
N LYS A 8 -6.80 -16.37 -11.40
CA LYS A 8 -6.07 -15.70 -12.49
C LYS A 8 -5.79 -14.25 -12.10
N ILE A 9 -4.59 -13.78 -12.39
CA ILE A 9 -4.14 -12.40 -12.15
C ILE A 9 -3.79 -11.80 -13.50
N ASN A 10 -4.12 -10.52 -13.70
CA ASN A 10 -3.71 -9.79 -14.90
C ASN A 10 -2.16 -9.73 -14.98
N PRO A 11 -1.53 -10.24 -16.06
CA PRO A 11 -0.07 -10.33 -16.17
C PRO A 11 0.61 -8.99 -16.46
N TYR A 12 -0.13 -7.94 -16.81
CA TYR A 12 0.40 -6.65 -17.29
C TYR A 12 1.47 -6.06 -16.36
N HIS A 13 2.67 -5.82 -16.92
CA HIS A 13 3.89 -5.30 -16.26
C HIS A 13 4.41 -6.04 -15.03
N THR A 14 3.86 -7.19 -14.65
CA THR A 14 4.23 -7.88 -13.39
C THR A 14 5.70 -8.32 -13.36
N SER A 15 6.29 -8.63 -14.52
CA SER A 15 7.71 -8.98 -14.67
C SER A 15 8.66 -7.78 -14.67
N GLN A 16 8.15 -6.55 -14.81
CA GLN A 16 8.94 -5.32 -14.88
C GLN A 16 8.91 -4.55 -13.55
N ILE A 17 8.06 -4.94 -12.60
CA ILE A 17 7.94 -4.29 -11.30
C ILE A 17 8.81 -5.02 -10.28
N CYS A 18 9.53 -4.28 -9.45
CA CYS A 18 10.32 -4.84 -8.36
C CYS A 18 9.41 -5.51 -7.32
N SER A 19 9.63 -6.80 -7.05
CA SER A 19 8.87 -7.54 -6.05
C SER A 19 9.14 -7.11 -4.60
N LYS A 20 10.26 -6.43 -4.30
CA LYS A 20 10.59 -6.00 -2.93
C LYS A 20 9.73 -4.84 -2.41
N TYR A 21 9.47 -3.83 -3.24
CA TYR A 21 8.78 -2.60 -2.81
C TYR A 21 7.96 -1.94 -3.92
N GLY A 22 7.92 -2.52 -5.13
CA GLY A 22 6.98 -2.11 -6.17
C GLY A 22 7.45 -1.05 -7.17
N HIS A 23 8.73 -0.66 -7.18
CA HIS A 23 9.24 0.26 -8.20
C HIS A 23 9.14 -0.31 -9.61
N TRP A 24 8.59 0.48 -10.52
CA TRP A 24 8.54 0.19 -11.95
C TRP A 24 9.46 1.15 -12.68
N GLU A 25 10.21 0.61 -13.63
CA GLU A 25 11.00 1.40 -14.57
C GLU A 25 11.24 0.55 -15.83
N GLU A 26 11.36 1.22 -16.97
CA GLU A 26 11.70 0.56 -18.22
C GLU A 26 13.09 -0.08 -18.16
N GLY A 27 13.26 -1.25 -18.80
CA GLY A 27 14.53 -1.97 -18.82
C GLY A 27 14.92 -2.68 -17.52
N GLN A 28 14.08 -2.70 -16.47
CA GLN A 28 14.36 -3.51 -15.28
C GLN A 28 14.34 -5.03 -15.57
N ARG A 29 13.52 -5.46 -16.52
CA ARG A 29 13.60 -6.81 -17.10
C ARG A 29 14.62 -6.76 -18.23
N ILE A 30 15.82 -7.28 -17.96
CA ILE A 30 16.95 -7.26 -18.90
C ILE A 30 16.79 -8.37 -19.96
N SER A 31 16.32 -9.55 -19.54
CA SER A 31 16.08 -10.69 -20.42
C SER A 31 14.96 -11.58 -19.86
N GLN A 32 14.70 -12.71 -20.51
CA GLN A 32 13.78 -13.72 -19.95
C GLN A 32 14.24 -14.24 -18.59
N SER A 33 15.55 -14.40 -18.39
CA SER A 33 16.12 -15.01 -17.20
C SER A 33 16.65 -14.00 -16.19
N LYS A 34 16.72 -12.69 -16.53
CA LYS A 34 17.37 -11.68 -15.69
C LYS A 34 16.51 -10.45 -15.47
N PHE A 35 16.32 -10.13 -14.19
CA PHE A 35 15.73 -8.89 -13.71
C PHE A 35 16.71 -8.16 -12.80
N LYS A 36 16.80 -6.83 -12.94
CA LYS A 36 17.52 -5.94 -12.02
C LYS A 36 16.68 -4.71 -11.74
N CYS A 37 16.35 -4.51 -10.48
CA CYS A 37 15.71 -3.27 -10.06
C CYS A 37 16.73 -2.13 -10.08
N LYS A 38 16.40 -1.05 -10.79
CA LYS A 38 17.30 0.10 -10.93
C LYS A 38 17.30 1.03 -9.72
N SER A 39 16.23 1.00 -8.91
CA SER A 39 16.13 1.86 -7.72
C SER A 39 16.77 1.23 -6.46
N CYS A 40 16.70 -0.09 -6.26
CA CYS A 40 17.31 -0.75 -5.08
C CYS A 40 18.45 -1.72 -5.38
N GLY A 41 18.76 -1.96 -6.67
CA GLY A 41 19.79 -2.90 -7.08
C GLY A 41 19.43 -4.39 -6.94
N TYR A 42 18.20 -4.75 -6.55
CA TYR A 42 17.80 -6.16 -6.41
C TYR A 42 17.87 -6.91 -7.74
N GLU A 43 18.58 -8.04 -7.75
CA GLU A 43 18.71 -8.93 -8.90
C GLU A 43 18.06 -10.29 -8.62
N SER A 44 17.37 -10.83 -9.63
CA SER A 44 16.82 -12.19 -9.57
C SER A 44 16.42 -12.67 -10.97
N ASN A 45 15.98 -13.92 -11.06
CA ASN A 45 15.31 -14.40 -12.27
C ASN A 45 14.00 -13.64 -12.51
N ALA A 46 13.71 -13.28 -13.76
CA ALA A 46 12.55 -12.44 -14.08
C ALA A 46 11.21 -13.13 -13.79
N ASP A 47 11.10 -14.44 -14.02
CA ASP A 47 9.89 -15.21 -13.73
C ASP A 47 9.69 -15.37 -12.21
N PHE A 48 10.78 -15.57 -11.46
CA PHE A 48 10.73 -15.59 -10.00
C PHE A 48 10.29 -14.24 -9.43
N ASN A 49 10.83 -13.14 -9.96
CA ASN A 49 10.39 -11.79 -9.57
C ASN A 49 8.91 -11.58 -9.87
N ALA A 50 8.43 -11.99 -11.06
CA ALA A 50 7.03 -11.87 -11.44
C ALA A 50 6.11 -12.70 -10.51
N ALA A 51 6.49 -13.94 -10.21
CA ALA A 51 5.74 -14.81 -9.29
C ALA A 51 5.62 -14.18 -7.89
N ARG A 52 6.73 -13.66 -7.36
CA ARG A 52 6.75 -12.98 -6.06
C ARG A 52 5.93 -11.69 -6.09
N LYS A 53 5.99 -10.91 -7.17
CA LYS A 53 5.19 -9.69 -7.32
C LYS A 53 3.69 -10.01 -7.36
N ASN A 54 3.31 -11.07 -8.05
CA ASN A 54 1.92 -11.56 -8.11
C ASN A 54 1.41 -12.00 -6.74
N ALA A 55 2.21 -12.78 -5.99
CA ALA A 55 1.88 -13.16 -4.62
C ALA A 55 1.68 -11.94 -3.71
N ASN A 56 2.58 -10.95 -3.80
CA ASN A 56 2.46 -9.71 -3.03
C ASN A 56 1.20 -8.93 -3.36
N LYS A 57 0.80 -8.86 -4.64
CA LYS A 57 -0.45 -8.20 -5.06
C LYS A 57 -1.67 -8.83 -4.41
N ILE A 58 -1.73 -10.16 -4.38
CA ILE A 58 -2.81 -10.89 -3.71
C ILE A 58 -2.84 -10.56 -2.22
N LEU A 59 -1.70 -10.63 -1.53
CA LEU A 59 -1.60 -10.33 -0.10
C LEU A 59 -2.04 -8.90 0.21
N THR A 60 -1.63 -7.92 -0.60
CA THR A 60 -2.04 -6.52 -0.40
C THR A 60 -3.54 -6.32 -0.56
N GLU A 61 -4.17 -6.99 -1.52
CA GLU A 61 -5.63 -6.92 -1.72
C GLU A 61 -6.38 -7.50 -0.51
N TYR A 62 -5.88 -8.62 0.05
CA TYR A 62 -6.45 -9.20 1.26
C TYR A 62 -6.27 -8.29 2.48
N HIS A 63 -5.07 -7.74 2.68
CA HIS A 63 -4.81 -6.82 3.78
C HIS A 63 -5.73 -5.59 3.71
N GLN A 64 -5.91 -4.99 2.52
CA GLN A 64 -6.82 -3.86 2.33
C GLN A 64 -8.27 -4.23 2.69
N LYS A 65 -8.76 -5.40 2.26
CA LYS A 65 -10.10 -5.89 2.59
C LYS A 65 -10.28 -6.12 4.09
N ILE A 66 -9.28 -6.71 4.75
CA ILE A 66 -9.30 -6.95 6.20
C ILE A 66 -9.32 -5.61 6.96
N ILE A 67 -8.43 -4.68 6.61
CA ILE A 67 -8.37 -3.34 7.23
C ILE A 67 -9.71 -2.62 7.06
N TYR A 68 -10.28 -2.63 5.85
CA TYR A 68 -11.59 -2.03 5.59
C TYR A 68 -12.68 -2.65 6.48
N LEU A 69 -12.73 -3.98 6.59
CA LEU A 69 -13.70 -4.66 7.45
C LEU A 69 -13.53 -4.28 8.93
N ILE A 70 -12.30 -4.21 9.43
CA ILE A 70 -12.00 -3.78 10.80
C ILE A 70 -12.50 -2.34 11.02
N LEU A 71 -12.22 -1.42 10.09
CA LEU A 71 -12.69 -0.04 10.18
C LEU A 71 -14.22 0.06 10.20
N GLN A 72 -14.92 -0.75 9.38
CA GLN A 72 -16.38 -0.81 9.39
C GLN A 72 -16.93 -1.32 10.73
N LEU A 73 -16.31 -2.34 11.32
CA LEU A 73 -16.71 -2.87 12.63
C LEU A 73 -16.48 -1.86 13.75
N ILE A 74 -15.34 -1.15 13.75
CA ILE A 74 -15.06 -0.08 14.71
C ILE A 74 -16.10 1.04 14.57
N ALA A 75 -16.34 1.51 13.33
CA ALA A 75 -17.32 2.55 13.07
C ALA A 75 -18.75 2.15 13.51
N ALA A 76 -19.15 0.90 13.29
CA ALA A 76 -20.43 0.37 13.76
C ALA A 76 -20.50 0.39 15.29
N LYS A 77 -19.46 -0.07 16.00
CA LYS A 77 -19.40 -0.03 17.47
C LYS A 77 -19.45 1.39 18.03
N LEU A 78 -18.76 2.33 17.39
CA LEU A 78 -18.80 3.75 17.78
C LEU A 78 -20.21 4.35 17.61
N LYS A 79 -20.96 3.93 16.58
CA LYS A 79 -22.35 4.36 16.35
C LYS A 79 -23.36 3.72 17.31
N THR A 80 -23.10 2.50 17.79
CA THR A 80 -24.06 1.74 18.60
C THR A 80 -23.79 1.74 20.11
N GLY A 81 -22.70 2.36 20.61
CA GLY A 81 -22.38 2.25 22.04
C GLY A 81 -21.16 3.00 22.56
N TYR A 82 -21.06 4.31 22.32
CA TYR A 82 -20.50 5.19 23.36
C TYR A 82 -21.68 5.93 24.01
N PRO A 83 -21.88 5.83 25.33
CA PRO A 83 -22.81 6.73 25.99
C PRO A 83 -22.33 8.15 25.69
N HIS A 84 -23.25 8.97 25.19
CA HIS A 84 -23.05 10.38 24.85
C HIS A 84 -22.89 11.23 26.13
N GLN A 85 -21.97 10.84 27.01
CA GLN A 85 -21.75 11.45 28.31
C GLN A 85 -20.29 11.32 28.73
N LEU A 86 -19.38 11.90 27.94
CA LEU A 86 -18.04 12.33 28.36
C LEU A 86 -17.50 13.37 27.34
N LEU A 87 -18.35 14.34 26.97
CA LEU A 87 -17.93 15.59 26.33
C LEU A 87 -18.56 16.76 27.09
N SER A 88 -18.19 16.87 28.37
CA SER A 88 -18.37 18.09 29.16
C SER A 88 -17.13 18.40 29.98
N VAL A 89 -15.94 18.13 29.42
CA VAL A 89 -14.70 18.75 29.89
C VAL A 89 -14.23 19.70 28.81
N SER A 90 -14.52 20.97 29.04
CA SER A 90 -13.86 22.10 28.42
C SER A 90 -12.35 21.97 28.59
N THR A 91 -11.63 21.52 27.56
CA THR A 91 -10.16 21.66 27.52
C THR A 91 -9.77 22.30 26.18
N PRO A 92 -9.67 23.64 26.11
CA PRO A 92 -9.44 24.34 24.84
C PRO A 92 -7.98 24.29 24.33
N PHE A 93 -7.07 23.53 24.94
CA PHE A 93 -5.64 23.66 24.63
C PHE A 93 -4.99 22.37 24.08
N PHE A 94 -5.47 21.19 24.47
CA PHE A 94 -4.80 19.93 24.10
C PHE A 94 -5.27 19.36 22.75
N PHE A 95 -6.52 19.62 22.36
CA PHE A 95 -7.08 19.11 21.11
C PHE A 95 -6.56 19.86 19.88
N GLN A 96 -6.26 21.16 20.02
CA GLN A 96 -5.67 21.96 18.94
C GLN A 96 -4.26 21.46 18.61
N PHE A 97 -3.41 21.22 19.62
CA PHE A 97 -2.05 20.73 19.41
C PHE A 97 -2.00 19.34 18.76
N PHE A 98 -2.94 18.46 19.12
CA PHE A 98 -3.03 17.12 18.53
C PHE A 98 -3.45 17.16 17.05
N MET A 99 -4.44 17.98 16.70
CA MET A 99 -4.86 18.12 15.30
C MET A 99 -3.82 18.86 14.47
N ASP A 100 -3.08 19.82 15.04
CA ASP A 100 -1.99 20.52 14.34
C ASP A 100 -0.78 19.60 14.08
N SER A 101 -0.46 18.68 15.00
CA SER A 101 0.61 17.69 14.79
C SER A 101 0.21 16.59 13.80
N VAL A 102 -1.06 16.18 13.77
CA VAL A 102 -1.53 15.11 12.87
C VAL A 102 -1.79 15.66 11.46
N MET A 103 -2.35 16.87 11.34
CA MET A 103 -2.60 17.50 10.04
C MET A 103 -1.32 18.00 9.37
N SER A 104 -0.30 18.44 10.13
CA SER A 104 1.01 18.75 9.54
C SER A 104 1.70 17.52 8.95
N CYS A 105 1.60 16.36 9.61
CA CYS A 105 2.07 15.07 9.05
C CYS A 105 1.31 14.67 7.78
N LEU A 106 -0.03 14.82 7.77
CA LEU A 106 -0.86 14.52 6.59
C LEU A 106 -0.56 15.46 5.41
N ILE A 107 -0.21 16.72 5.67
CA ILE A 107 0.17 17.69 4.63
C ILE A 107 1.57 17.38 4.07
N SER A 108 2.51 16.89 4.88
CA SER A 108 3.84 16.47 4.38
C SER A 108 3.82 15.18 3.56
N ASP A 109 2.82 14.31 3.76
CA ASP A 109 2.66 13.08 2.96
C ASP A 109 1.89 13.29 1.65
N LEU A 110 1.18 14.43 1.50
CA LEU A 110 0.50 14.82 0.26
C LEU A 110 1.37 15.61 -0.71
N SER A 111 2.56 16.04 -0.29
CA SER A 111 3.61 16.56 -1.17
C SER A 111 4.56 15.43 -1.60
N PHE A 112 4.02 14.42 -2.30
CA PHE A 112 4.86 13.59 -3.16
C PHE A 112 5.57 14.52 -4.16
N PRO A 113 6.91 14.45 -4.29
CA PRO A 113 7.62 15.21 -5.29
C PRO A 113 7.07 14.84 -6.67
N ASN A 114 6.77 15.88 -7.44
CA ASN A 114 6.45 15.86 -8.86
C ASN A 114 7.09 14.65 -9.55
N ALA A 115 6.25 13.91 -10.27
CA ALA A 115 6.67 13.15 -11.42
C ALA A 115 7.71 13.97 -12.19
N LYS A 116 8.93 13.45 -12.31
CA LYS A 116 9.85 13.93 -13.33
C LYS A 116 9.19 13.63 -14.67
N ALA A 117 8.55 14.64 -15.23
CA ALA A 117 8.47 14.79 -16.67
C ALA A 117 9.91 14.77 -17.19
N SER A 118 10.31 13.66 -17.81
CA SER A 118 11.50 13.63 -18.64
C SER A 118 11.09 14.13 -20.00
N SER A 119 11.37 15.40 -20.25
CA SER A 119 11.55 15.95 -21.59
C SER A 119 12.75 15.27 -22.25
N LEU A 120 12.50 14.49 -23.30
CA LEU A 120 13.19 14.44 -24.60
C LEU A 120 12.70 13.21 -25.38
#